data_AF-A0AAE4P7Z5-F1
#
_entry.id   AF-A0AAE4P7Z5-F1
#
_cell.length_a   1.000
_cell.length_b   1.000
_cell.length_c   1.000
_cell.angle_alpha   90.00
_cell.angle_beta   90.00
_cell.angle_gamma   90.00
#
_symmetry.space_group_name_H-M   'P 1'
#
loop_
_entity.id
_entity.type
_entity.pdbx_description
1 polymer ?
#
loop_
_entity_poly.entity_id
_entity_poly.type
_entity_poly.pdbx_seq_one_letter_code
_entity_poly.pdbx_strand_id
1 'polypeptide(L)'
;MDPIYVFTVAGLAAAVTSVCSITPAVMIMRRMHTRSKALDAQIKRLQDTIEQQDQRLRRLDDLAADLVHIRADIDWMASEQIVDRAVAMVRSGAGAEDISTETGVTLDEARALQKLRRH
;
A
#
# COMPACT_ATOMS: atom_id res chain seq x y z
N MET A 1 -9.63 7.81 -83.93
CA MET A 1 -8.23 8.27 -83.89
C MET A 1 -7.56 7.51 -82.76
N ASP A 2 -6.85 6.46 -83.15
CA ASP A 2 -6.00 5.49 -82.46
C ASP A 2 -6.43 4.90 -81.09
N PRO A 3 -6.89 3.62 -81.04
CA PRO A 3 -7.34 2.95 -79.81
C PRO A 3 -6.21 2.64 -78.80
N ILE A 4 -4.94 2.78 -79.21
CA ILE A 4 -3.76 2.48 -78.38
C ILE A 4 -3.49 3.60 -77.35
N TYR A 5 -3.82 4.86 -77.68
CA TYR A 5 -3.64 6.00 -76.76
C TYR A 5 -4.66 6.04 -75.63
N VAL A 6 -5.89 5.55 -75.87
CA VAL A 6 -6.95 5.56 -74.86
C VAL A 6 -6.65 4.54 -73.75
N PHE A 7 -6.09 3.38 -74.11
CA PHE A 7 -5.74 2.33 -73.14
C PHE A 7 -4.55 2.70 -72.25
N THR A 8 -3.55 3.40 -72.78
CA THR A 8 -2.37 3.83 -71.99
C THR A 8 -2.70 4.97 -71.03
N VAL A 9 -3.53 5.94 -71.45
CA VAL A 9 -3.97 7.05 -70.58
C VAL A 9 -4.94 6.55 -69.51
N ALA A 10 -5.87 5.63 -69.86
CA ALA A 10 -6.78 5.02 -68.88
C ALA A 10 -6.04 4.14 -67.86
N GLY A 11 -5.03 3.37 -68.29
CA GLY A 11 -4.19 2.56 -67.40
C GLY A 11 -3.37 3.40 -66.42
N LEU A 12 -2.79 4.52 -66.87
CA LEU A 12 -2.08 5.47 -66.00
C LEU A 12 -3.01 6.18 -65.01
N ALA A 13 -4.21 6.59 -65.44
CA ALA A 13 -5.20 7.22 -64.56
C ALA A 13 -5.71 6.28 -63.46
N ALA A 14 -5.88 4.98 -63.78
CA ALA A 14 -6.27 3.96 -62.82
C ALA A 14 -5.17 3.66 -61.78
N ALA A 15 -3.90 3.68 -62.19
CA ALA A 15 -2.77 3.47 -61.28
C ALA A 15 -2.59 4.65 -60.29
N VAL A 16 -2.74 5.89 -60.76
CA VAL A 16 -2.61 7.09 -59.93
C VAL A 16 -3.75 7.20 -58.90
N THR A 17 -4.97 6.85 -59.28
CA THR A 17 -6.12 6.85 -58.35
C THR A 17 -6.03 5.73 -57.31
N SER A 18 -5.50 4.55 -57.67
CA SER A 18 -5.25 3.46 -56.73
C SER A 18 -4.19 3.82 -55.68
N VAL A 19 -3.08 4.46 -56.10
CA VAL A 19 -2.02 4.90 -55.17
C VAL A 19 -2.50 6.03 -54.24
N CYS A 20 -3.33 6.97 -54.73
CA CYS A 20 -3.85 8.07 -53.91
C CYS A 20 -4.88 7.65 -52.85
N SER A 21 -5.53 6.49 -52.98
CA SER A 21 -6.49 5.98 -51.99
C SER A 21 -5.86 5.06 -50.93
N ILE A 22 -4.69 4.48 -51.22
CA ILE A 22 -3.93 3.64 -50.28
C ILE A 22 -3.24 4.51 -49.20
N THR A 23 -2.77 5.70 -49.56
CA THR A 23 -2.10 6.64 -48.65
C THR A 23 -2.93 7.04 -47.42
N PRO A 24 -4.21 7.46 -47.53
CA PRO A 24 -5.01 7.81 -46.37
C PRO A 24 -5.32 6.60 -45.48
N ALA A 25 -5.60 5.42 -46.05
CA ALA A 25 -5.86 4.21 -45.28
C ALA A 25 -4.64 3.76 -44.45
N VAL A 26 -3.44 3.77 -45.05
CA VAL A 26 -2.20 3.45 -44.36
C VAL A 26 -1.86 4.50 -43.29
N MET A 27 -2.13 5.79 -43.56
CA MET A 27 -1.91 6.85 -42.58
C MET A 27 -2.85 6.75 -41.37
N ILE A 28 -4.12 6.42 -41.58
CA ILE A 28 -5.11 6.16 -40.51
C ILE A 28 -4.70 4.95 -39.68
N MET A 29 -4.31 3.85 -40.33
CA MET A 29 -3.88 2.63 -39.64
C MET A 29 -2.60 2.87 -38.83
N ARG A 30 -1.64 3.64 -39.35
CA ARG A 30 -0.44 4.06 -38.60
C ARG A 30 -0.79 4.91 -37.39
N ARG A 31 -1.71 5.87 -37.53
CA ARG A 31 -2.22 6.69 -36.41
C ARG A 31 -2.90 5.85 -35.34
N MET A 32 -3.75 4.90 -35.74
CA MET A 32 -4.39 3.97 -34.82
C MET A 32 -3.35 3.09 -34.13
N HIS A 33 -2.34 2.60 -34.83
CA HIS A 33 -1.29 1.78 -34.24
C HIS A 33 -0.42 2.57 -33.25
N THR A 34 -0.09 3.84 -33.55
CA THR A 34 0.59 4.71 -32.59
C THR A 34 -0.28 5.03 -31.37
N ARG A 35 -1.60 5.18 -31.56
CA ARG A 35 -2.55 5.43 -30.47
C ARG A 35 -2.74 4.19 -29.60
N SER A 36 -2.78 3.01 -30.20
CA SER A 36 -2.79 1.72 -29.50
C SER A 36 -1.54 1.57 -28.64
N LYS A 37 -0.35 1.77 -29.23
CA LYS A 37 0.92 1.71 -28.47
C LYS A 37 0.99 2.74 -27.33
N ALA A 38 0.45 3.93 -27.54
CA ALA A 38 0.37 4.94 -26.49
C ALA A 38 -0.58 4.53 -25.36
N LEU A 39 -1.71 3.91 -25.67
CA LEU A 39 -2.64 3.35 -24.69
C LEU A 39 -2.00 2.17 -23.94
N ASP A 40 -1.34 1.26 -24.63
CA ASP A 40 -0.64 0.12 -24.02
C ASP A 40 0.47 0.61 -23.07
N ALA A 41 1.21 1.64 -23.46
CA ALA A 41 2.21 2.27 -22.60
C ALA A 41 1.59 2.96 -21.37
N GLN A 42 0.41 3.56 -21.50
CA GLN A 42 -0.31 4.16 -20.36
C GLN A 42 -0.84 3.07 -19.42
N ILE A 43 -1.43 2.00 -19.95
CA ILE A 43 -1.92 0.85 -19.18
C ILE A 43 -0.76 0.24 -18.39
N LYS A 44 0.39 0.03 -19.04
CA LYS A 44 1.58 -0.51 -18.36
C LYS A 44 2.05 0.39 -17.22
N ARG A 45 2.12 1.71 -17.43
CA ARG A 45 2.49 2.66 -16.36
C ARG A 45 1.51 2.63 -15.19
N LEU A 46 0.21 2.50 -15.48
CA LEU A 46 -0.81 2.37 -14.43
C LEU A 46 -0.66 1.06 -13.67
N GLN A 47 -0.42 -0.05 -14.36
CA GLN A 47 -0.14 -1.34 -13.74
C GLN A 47 1.10 -1.27 -12.84
N ASP A 48 2.21 -0.72 -13.33
CA ASP A 48 3.43 -0.53 -12.54
C ASP A 48 3.17 0.35 -11.30
N THR A 49 2.33 1.39 -11.44
CA THR A 49 1.95 2.27 -10.32
C THR A 49 1.10 1.54 -9.29
N ILE A 50 0.13 0.74 -9.73
CA ILE A 50 -0.73 -0.07 -8.85
C ILE A 50 0.11 -1.10 -8.11
N GLU A 51 1.04 -1.77 -8.79
CA GLU A 51 1.89 -2.78 -8.16
C GLU A 51 2.86 -2.15 -7.13
N GLN A 52 3.41 -0.97 -7.43
CA GLN A 52 4.17 -0.20 -6.45
C GLN A 52 3.33 0.24 -5.25
N GLN A 53 2.06 0.61 -5.46
CA GLN A 53 1.15 0.95 -4.37
C GLN A 53 0.80 -0.27 -3.53
N ASP A 54 0.52 -1.43 -4.13
CA ASP A 54 0.26 -2.68 -3.41
C ASP A 54 1.46 -3.08 -2.54
N GLN A 55 2.68 -2.97 -3.07
CA GLN A 55 3.90 -3.23 -2.30
C GLN A 55 4.06 -2.25 -1.12
N ARG A 56 3.68 -0.98 -1.29
CA ARG A 56 3.72 0.01 -0.20
C ARG A 56 2.67 -0.31 0.86
N LEU A 57 1.46 -0.70 0.45
CA LEU A 57 0.38 -1.06 1.37
C LEU A 57 0.76 -2.29 2.21
N ARG A 58 1.32 -3.33 1.59
CA ARG A 58 1.81 -4.51 2.32
C ARG A 58 2.85 -4.16 3.38
N ARG A 59 3.80 -3.27 3.05
CA ARG A 59 4.79 -2.79 4.05
C ARG A 59 4.14 -2.00 5.19
N LEU A 60 3.06 -1.27 4.92
CA LEU A 60 2.31 -0.57 5.96
C LEU A 60 1.54 -1.55 6.85
N ASP A 61 0.99 -2.62 6.29
CA ASP A 61 0.36 -3.69 7.07
C ASP A 61 1.38 -4.42 7.96
N ASP A 62 2.56 -4.73 7.44
CA ASP A 62 3.66 -5.32 8.22
C ASP A 62 4.07 -4.39 9.37
N LEU A 63 4.24 -3.09 9.10
CA LEU A 63 4.53 -2.09 10.13
C LEU A 63 3.41 -1.97 11.17
N ALA A 64 2.15 -2.07 10.76
CA ALA A 64 1.02 -2.04 11.67
C ALA A 64 1.03 -3.26 12.60
N ALA A 65 1.37 -4.44 12.07
CA ALA A 65 1.52 -5.66 12.86
C ALA A 65 2.67 -5.52 13.88
N ASP A 66 3.82 -4.97 13.47
CA ASP A 66 4.94 -4.71 14.37
C ASP A 66 4.57 -3.73 15.50
N LEU A 67 3.80 -2.68 15.19
CA LEU A 67 3.32 -1.74 16.20
C LEU A 67 2.38 -2.38 17.22
N VAL A 68 1.55 -3.35 16.81
CA VAL A 68 0.69 -4.11 17.73
C VAL A 68 1.54 -4.95 18.68
N HIS A 69 2.60 -5.60 18.18
CA HIS A 69 3.53 -6.35 19.01
C HIS A 69 4.27 -5.46 19.99
N ILE A 70 4.86 -4.35 19.52
CA ILE A 70 5.57 -3.40 20.40
C ILE A 70 4.63 -2.84 21.46
N ARG A 71 3.37 -2.55 21.11
CA ARG A 71 2.38 -2.09 22.08
C ARG A 71 2.12 -3.15 23.15
N ALA A 72 1.95 -4.42 22.75
CA ALA A 72 1.76 -5.51 23.70
C ALA A 72 2.97 -5.66 24.63
N ASP A 73 4.20 -5.52 24.11
CA ASP A 73 5.42 -5.54 24.90
C ASP A 73 5.48 -4.37 25.89
N ILE A 74 5.06 -3.16 25.48
CA ILE A 74 4.98 -1.99 26.35
C ILE A 74 3.93 -2.20 27.45
N ASP A 75 2.74 -2.70 27.10
CA ASP A 75 1.67 -2.97 28.06
C ASP A 75 2.12 -4.05 29.08
N TRP A 76 2.89 -5.05 28.64
CA TRP A 76 3.53 -6.03 29.51
C TRP A 76 4.55 -5.40 30.46
N MET A 77 5.52 -4.62 29.92
CA MET A 77 6.54 -3.95 30.74
C MET A 77 5.93 -2.97 31.75
N ALA A 78 4.89 -2.23 31.36
CA ALA A 78 4.17 -1.35 32.26
C ALA A 78 3.52 -2.15 33.40
N SER A 79 2.95 -3.31 33.10
CA SER A 79 2.36 -4.21 34.11
C SER A 79 3.42 -4.77 35.07
N GLU A 80 4.59 -5.19 34.57
CA GLU A 80 5.72 -5.61 35.42
C GLU A 80 6.23 -4.46 36.30
N GLN A 81 6.38 -3.25 35.76
CA GLN A 81 6.83 -2.08 36.51
C GLN A 81 5.85 -1.72 37.64
N ILE A 82 4.54 -1.83 37.39
CA ILE A 82 3.50 -1.62 38.42
C ILE A 82 3.68 -2.61 39.56
N VAL A 83 3.90 -3.89 39.25
CA VAL A 83 4.12 -4.94 40.26
C VAL A 83 5.39 -4.68 41.04
N ASP A 84 6.51 -4.41 40.37
CA ASP A 84 7.80 -4.15 41.02
C ASP A 84 7.73 -2.94 41.94
N ARG A 85 7.06 -1.87 41.49
CA ARG A 85 6.87 -0.67 42.31
C ARG A 85 5.95 -0.94 43.49
N ALA A 86 4.85 -1.65 43.30
CA ALA A 86 3.95 -2.05 44.39
C ALA A 86 4.70 -2.90 45.43
N VAL A 87 5.52 -3.86 45.01
CA VAL A 87 6.37 -4.67 45.89
C VAL A 87 7.40 -3.82 46.62
N ALA A 88 8.05 -2.88 45.96
CA ALA A 88 8.99 -1.96 46.59
C ALA A 88 8.31 -1.11 47.67
N MET A 89 7.11 -0.59 47.40
CA MET A 89 6.30 0.16 48.37
C MET A 89 5.85 -0.70 49.56
N VAL A 90 5.47 -1.96 49.32
CA VAL A 90 5.13 -2.91 50.39
C VAL A 90 6.34 -3.15 51.28
N ARG A 91 7.53 -3.33 50.70
CA ARG A 91 8.80 -3.53 51.41
C ARG A 91 9.22 -2.30 52.21
N SER A 92 8.96 -1.09 51.71
CA SER A 92 9.28 0.15 52.42
C SER A 92 8.31 0.48 53.56
N GLY A 93 7.21 -0.26 53.69
CA GLY A 93 6.25 -0.08 54.77
C GLY A 93 4.95 0.64 54.39
N ALA A 94 4.77 1.02 53.11
CA ALA A 94 3.62 1.82 52.67
C ALA A 94 2.26 1.16 52.98
N GLY A 95 1.25 2.02 53.22
CA GLY A 95 -0.14 1.60 53.43
C GLY A 95 -0.78 1.03 52.17
N ALA A 96 -1.83 0.22 52.31
CA ALA A 96 -2.53 -0.35 51.17
C ALA A 96 -3.25 0.74 50.35
N GLU A 97 -3.75 1.79 51.00
CA GLU A 97 -4.28 2.96 50.31
C GLU A 97 -3.20 3.69 49.50
N ASP A 98 -1.99 3.85 50.03
CA ASP A 98 -0.88 4.53 49.36
C ASP A 98 -0.42 3.74 48.12
N ILE A 99 -0.29 2.42 48.25
CA ILE A 99 0.09 1.53 47.15
C ILE A 99 -0.96 1.60 46.03
N SER A 100 -2.24 1.49 46.39
CA SER A 100 -3.34 1.58 45.41
C SER A 100 -3.35 2.91 44.68
N THR A 101 -3.10 4.01 45.41
CA THR A 101 -3.09 5.37 44.84
C THR A 101 -1.88 5.62 43.94
N GLU A 102 -0.67 5.19 44.34
CA GLU A 102 0.55 5.43 43.55
C GLU A 102 0.71 4.51 42.34
N THR A 103 0.22 3.26 42.42
CA THR A 103 0.46 2.25 41.37
C THR A 103 -0.77 1.96 40.52
N GLY A 104 -1.96 2.38 40.96
CA GLY A 104 -3.22 2.16 40.26
C GLY A 104 -3.81 0.74 40.42
N VAL A 105 -3.16 -0.15 41.18
CA VAL A 105 -3.73 -1.47 41.54
C VAL A 105 -4.89 -1.31 42.53
N THR A 106 -5.79 -2.29 42.55
CA THR A 106 -6.97 -2.24 43.42
C THR A 106 -6.58 -2.33 44.90
N LEU A 107 -7.44 -1.78 45.78
CA LEU A 107 -7.19 -1.80 47.23
C LEU A 107 -7.09 -3.22 47.78
N ASP A 108 -7.85 -4.17 47.22
CA ASP A 108 -7.80 -5.57 47.65
C ASP A 108 -6.50 -6.27 47.22
N GLU A 109 -5.97 -5.98 46.03
CA GLU A 109 -4.65 -6.45 45.58
C GLU A 109 -3.53 -5.86 46.46
N ALA A 110 -3.59 -4.57 46.78
CA ALA A 110 -2.65 -3.92 47.69
C ALA A 110 -2.67 -4.55 49.10
N ARG A 111 -3.86 -4.88 49.62
CA ARG A 111 -4.01 -5.61 50.89
C ARG A 111 -3.46 -7.03 50.82
N ALA A 112 -3.62 -7.72 49.69
CA ALA A 112 -3.05 -9.05 49.50
C ALA A 112 -1.52 -9.01 49.51
N LEU A 113 -0.92 -8.05 48.80
CA LEU A 113 0.54 -7.82 48.82
C LEU A 113 1.07 -7.50 50.22
N GLN A 114 0.34 -6.69 51.00
CA GLN A 114 0.71 -6.43 52.40
C GLN A 114 0.62 -7.67 53.29
N LYS A 115 -0.41 -8.52 53.09
CA LYS A 115 -0.51 -9.79 53.82
C LYS A 115 0.66 -10.71 53.52
N LEU A 116 1.13 -10.74 52.27
CA LEU A 116 2.32 -11.48 51.88
C LEU A 116 3.57 -11.04 52.67
N ARG A 117 3.72 -9.74 52.97
CA ARG A 117 4.83 -9.23 53.80
C ARG A 117 4.78 -9.69 55.26
N ARG A 118 3.58 -9.98 55.79
CA ARG A 118 3.38 -10.40 57.18
C ARG A 118 3.71 -11.89 57.40
N HIS A 119 3.83 -12.66 56.33
CA HIS A 119 4.24 -14.06 56.33
C HIS A 119 5.69 -14.20 55.85
#